data_AF-A0A1H5SXI1-F1
#
_entry.id   AF-A0A1H5SXI1-F1
#
_cell.length_a   1.000
_cell.length_b   1.000
_cell.length_c   1.000
_cell.angle_alpha   90.00
_cell.angle_beta   90.00
_cell.angle_gamma   90.00
#
_symmetry.space_group_name_H-M   'P 1'
#
loop_
_entity.id
_entity.type
_entity.pdbx_description
1 polymer ?
#
loop_
_entity_poly.entity_id
_entity_poly.type
_entity_poly.pdbx_seq_one_letter_code
_entity_poly.pdbx_strand_id
1 'polypeptide(L)'
;MDSHTRRAILASFSGIALAGCTGLSESGTTTENGSLGESGTTSEDELPEGCPTSLDLDVRWPRELDADTVGEFVTAYEEAYFLRRLRGSDSKSRFYSVGVSAYINEEPTQVDTGYEVTVIFEGYAEEPSMFFMAYEVDSEGIPKAEDHNIKESRLPKDSEYVSIEEVEDQRLREILESAAESGTAKSDFIYDGAEIEQYAELIANLSSAASLIDDNGGNELAYFDVNGTGVLLEIDIGIVHSDAGGEARYYVTEYVVRRAESTSAEDATSPEDRELLECRLPE
;
A
#
# COMPACT_ATOMS: atom_id res chain seq x y z
N MET A 1 48.25 -9.55 -21.13
CA MET A 1 47.69 -10.35 -20.04
C MET A 1 46.38 -9.68 -19.70
N ASP A 2 45.36 -9.98 -20.50
CA ASP A 2 44.08 -9.29 -20.43
C ASP A 2 43.13 -10.10 -19.56
N SER A 3 42.64 -9.45 -18.50
CA SER A 3 41.73 -10.02 -17.53
C SER A 3 40.29 -9.58 -17.81
N HIS A 4 39.42 -10.53 -17.55
CA HIS A 4 38.01 -10.62 -17.88
C HIS A 4 37.07 -9.73 -17.04
N THR A 5 35.96 -9.36 -17.69
CA THR A 5 34.56 -9.33 -17.20
C THR A 5 34.08 -8.15 -16.35
N ARG A 6 33.06 -7.44 -16.89
CA ARG A 6 31.68 -7.40 -16.34
C ARG A 6 30.69 -7.05 -17.45
N ARG A 7 29.78 -7.98 -17.74
CA ARG A 7 28.61 -7.82 -18.62
C ARG A 7 27.57 -6.97 -17.91
N ALA A 8 27.16 -5.88 -18.54
CA ALA A 8 25.92 -5.17 -18.21
C ALA A 8 24.78 -5.80 -19.01
N ILE A 9 23.68 -6.15 -18.34
CA ILE A 9 22.41 -6.49 -18.98
C ILE A 9 21.49 -5.29 -18.76
N LEU A 10 21.32 -4.49 -19.82
CA LEU A 10 20.24 -3.52 -19.96
C LEU A 10 19.07 -4.27 -20.59
N ALA A 11 17.98 -4.46 -19.86
CA ALA A 11 16.71 -4.92 -20.43
C ALA A 11 15.87 -3.69 -20.79
N SER A 12 15.94 -3.33 -22.07
CA SER A 12 15.03 -2.40 -22.74
C SER A 12 13.69 -3.09 -23.02
N PHE A 13 12.60 -2.59 -22.46
CA PHE A 13 11.25 -2.97 -22.88
C PHE A 13 10.90 -2.24 -24.18
N SER A 14 11.15 -2.91 -25.30
CA SER A 14 10.63 -2.55 -26.62
C SER A 14 9.18 -2.99 -26.75
N GLY A 15 8.28 -2.02 -26.86
CA GLY A 15 6.92 -2.24 -27.31
C GLY A 15 6.87 -2.74 -28.75
N ILE A 16 5.96 -3.65 -29.03
CA ILE A 16 5.57 -4.02 -30.39
C ILE A 16 4.03 -4.01 -30.44
N ALA A 17 3.52 -3.12 -31.29
CA ALA A 17 2.18 -3.19 -31.84
C ALA A 17 2.19 -4.13 -33.06
N LEU A 18 1.20 -5.00 -33.18
CA LEU A 18 0.72 -5.63 -34.43
C LEU A 18 -0.76 -5.99 -34.20
N ALA A 19 -1.70 -5.23 -34.75
CA ALA A 19 -2.30 -5.37 -36.08
C ALA A 19 -3.41 -6.45 -36.12
N GLY A 20 -4.62 -5.99 -36.44
CA GLY A 20 -5.81 -6.83 -36.58
C GLY A 20 -5.87 -7.60 -37.90
N CYS A 21 -6.68 -8.66 -37.90
CA CYS A 21 -7.20 -9.29 -39.11
C CYS A 21 -8.67 -9.67 -38.89
N THR A 22 -9.55 -8.99 -39.61
CA THR A 22 -10.92 -9.39 -39.90
C THR A 22 -10.98 -10.28 -41.14
N GLY A 23 -11.82 -11.32 -41.14
CA GLY A 23 -12.68 -11.67 -42.28
C GLY A 23 -12.27 -12.76 -43.27
N LEU A 24 -12.90 -13.94 -43.12
CA LEU A 24 -13.62 -14.79 -44.10
C LEU A 24 -13.11 -14.91 -45.57
N SER A 25 -12.85 -16.15 -46.06
CA SER A 25 -13.83 -16.99 -46.80
C SER A 25 -13.17 -18.14 -47.61
N GLU A 26 -13.83 -19.31 -47.55
CA GLU A 26 -14.06 -20.36 -48.58
C GLU A 26 -12.95 -21.07 -49.39
N SER A 27 -12.94 -22.42 -49.24
CA SER A 27 -13.28 -23.42 -50.28
C SER A 27 -12.22 -24.52 -50.51
N GLY A 28 -12.65 -25.80 -50.45
CA GLY A 28 -11.97 -26.89 -51.19
C GLY A 28 -11.74 -28.25 -50.52
N THR A 29 -12.79 -29.08 -50.46
CA THR A 29 -12.84 -30.53 -50.81
C THR A 29 -12.05 -31.64 -50.06
N THR A 30 -12.86 -32.55 -49.46
CA THR A 30 -12.85 -34.05 -49.47
C THR A 30 -11.69 -34.85 -48.86
N THR A 31 -11.96 -35.66 -47.82
CA THR A 31 -12.24 -37.12 -47.90
C THR A 31 -12.63 -37.73 -46.52
N GLU A 32 -13.37 -38.84 -46.58
CA GLU A 32 -14.00 -39.68 -45.55
C GLU A 32 -13.04 -40.12 -44.41
N ASN A 33 -13.41 -40.42 -43.17
CA ASN A 33 -14.30 -41.48 -42.68
C ASN A 33 -14.30 -41.41 -41.13
N GLY A 34 -15.38 -41.85 -40.49
CA GLY A 34 -15.75 -41.45 -39.13
C GLY A 34 -15.01 -42.06 -37.93
N SER A 35 -15.30 -41.52 -36.76
CA SER A 35 -15.45 -42.27 -35.52
C SER A 35 -16.39 -41.52 -34.59
N LEU A 36 -17.30 -42.27 -33.98
CA LEU A 36 -18.26 -41.83 -32.98
C LEU A 36 -17.54 -41.26 -31.76
N GLY A 37 -18.21 -40.32 -31.10
CA GLY A 37 -17.64 -39.42 -30.13
C GLY A 37 -17.08 -40.03 -28.85
N GLU A 38 -16.36 -39.18 -28.15
CA GLU A 38 -16.29 -39.15 -26.70
C GLU A 38 -16.27 -37.66 -26.35
N SER A 39 -17.41 -37.18 -25.84
CA SER A 39 -17.41 -36.00 -24.97
C SER A 39 -16.51 -36.36 -23.79
N GLY A 40 -15.28 -35.85 -23.80
CA GLY A 40 -14.47 -35.77 -22.60
C GLY A 40 -15.23 -34.89 -21.61
N THR A 41 -16.00 -35.55 -20.74
CA THR A 41 -16.42 -34.96 -19.48
C THR A 41 -15.15 -34.91 -18.65
N THR A 42 -14.48 -33.76 -18.64
CA THR A 42 -13.48 -33.45 -17.62
C THR A 42 -14.18 -33.73 -16.29
N SER A 43 -13.65 -34.67 -15.50
CA SER A 43 -14.27 -35.00 -14.23
C SER A 43 -14.32 -33.74 -13.37
N GLU A 44 -15.47 -33.46 -12.77
CA GLU A 44 -15.75 -32.26 -11.97
C GLU A 44 -14.82 -32.11 -10.74
N ASP A 45 -13.97 -33.11 -10.47
CA ASP A 45 -13.00 -33.18 -9.38
C ASP A 45 -11.54 -32.88 -9.80
N GLU A 46 -11.26 -32.63 -11.09
CA GLU A 46 -9.89 -32.34 -11.54
C GLU A 46 -9.57 -30.86 -11.32
N LEU A 47 -8.77 -30.57 -10.28
CA LEU A 47 -8.32 -29.21 -9.99
C LEU A 47 -7.66 -28.57 -11.23
N PRO A 48 -7.89 -27.27 -11.50
CA PRO A 48 -7.26 -26.58 -12.63
C PRO A 48 -5.73 -26.72 -12.61
N GLU A 49 -5.13 -27.00 -13.76
CA GLU A 49 -3.67 -26.99 -13.91
C GLU A 49 -3.10 -25.62 -13.52
N GLY A 50 -2.10 -25.59 -12.64
CA GLY A 50 -1.48 -24.34 -12.17
C GLY A 50 -2.11 -23.73 -10.91
N CYS A 51 -2.89 -24.50 -10.16
CA CYS A 51 -3.46 -24.08 -8.87
C CYS A 51 -2.41 -23.40 -7.96
N PRO A 52 -2.57 -22.10 -7.63
CA PRO A 52 -1.73 -21.46 -6.64
C PRO A 52 -1.97 -22.14 -5.29
N THR A 53 -0.92 -22.62 -4.63
CA THR A 53 -0.98 -22.87 -3.20
C THR A 53 -1.43 -21.60 -2.48
N SER A 54 -2.42 -21.77 -1.60
CA SER A 54 -3.06 -20.77 -0.73
C SER A 54 -2.38 -19.40 -0.65
N LEU A 55 -3.18 -18.34 -0.79
CA LEU A 55 -2.73 -16.97 -0.53
C LEU A 55 -2.36 -16.74 0.94
N ASP A 56 -2.53 -17.73 1.83
CA ASP A 56 -2.26 -17.63 3.27
C ASP A 56 -3.00 -16.44 3.90
N LEU A 57 -4.22 -16.22 3.42
CA LEU A 57 -5.17 -15.32 4.05
C LEU A 57 -5.72 -16.07 5.26
N ASP A 58 -5.69 -15.47 6.45
CA ASP A 58 -6.21 -16.05 7.71
C ASP A 58 -7.75 -16.10 7.71
N VAL A 59 -8.33 -16.64 6.64
CA VAL A 59 -9.76 -16.75 6.37
C VAL A 59 -10.11 -18.22 6.28
N ARG A 60 -11.05 -18.64 7.12
CA ARG A 60 -11.51 -20.03 7.15
C ARG A 60 -12.50 -20.26 6.03
N TRP A 61 -12.20 -21.24 5.18
CA TRP A 61 -13.13 -21.71 4.16
C TRP A 61 -14.40 -22.31 4.76
N PRO A 62 -15.56 -22.11 4.11
CA PRO A 62 -16.82 -22.68 4.55
C PRO A 62 -16.75 -24.22 4.52
N ARG A 63 -17.31 -24.86 5.55
CA ARG A 63 -17.42 -26.33 5.62
C ARG A 63 -18.63 -26.86 4.85
N GLU A 64 -19.66 -26.04 4.76
CA GLU A 64 -20.90 -26.29 4.03
C GLU A 64 -21.04 -25.12 3.07
N LEU A 65 -21.36 -25.39 1.80
CA LEU A 65 -21.59 -24.36 0.81
C LEU A 65 -23.08 -24.09 0.68
N ASP A 66 -23.50 -22.99 1.30
CA ASP A 66 -24.80 -22.40 1.10
C ASP A 66 -24.63 -20.87 0.91
N ALA A 67 -25.72 -20.19 0.60
CA ALA A 67 -25.67 -18.75 0.31
C ALA A 67 -25.16 -17.94 1.51
N ASP A 68 -25.51 -18.31 2.74
CA ASP A 68 -25.11 -17.57 3.94
C ASP A 68 -23.61 -17.80 4.21
N THR A 69 -23.16 -19.06 4.22
CA THR A 69 -21.75 -19.39 4.51
C THR A 69 -20.80 -18.89 3.43
N VAL A 70 -21.22 -18.91 2.16
CA VAL A 70 -20.43 -18.34 1.06
C VAL A 70 -20.40 -16.83 1.14
N GLY A 71 -21.50 -16.16 1.49
CA GLY A 71 -21.54 -14.72 1.65
C GLY A 71 -20.60 -14.22 2.77
N GLU A 72 -20.64 -14.88 3.94
CA GLU A 72 -19.72 -14.59 5.04
C GLU A 72 -18.26 -14.82 4.63
N PHE A 73 -18.00 -15.93 3.94
CA PHE A 73 -16.66 -16.27 3.47
C PHE A 73 -16.12 -15.25 2.47
N VAL A 74 -16.85 -14.92 1.40
CA VAL A 74 -16.39 -13.98 0.36
C VAL A 74 -16.17 -12.60 0.94
N THR A 75 -17.02 -12.16 1.87
CA THR A 75 -16.84 -10.87 2.56
C THR A 75 -15.50 -10.84 3.31
N ALA A 76 -15.25 -11.82 4.18
CA ALA A 76 -13.99 -11.91 4.91
C ALA A 76 -12.77 -12.13 3.98
N TYR A 77 -12.96 -12.87 2.89
CA TYR A 77 -11.92 -13.13 1.89
C TYR A 77 -11.51 -11.87 1.16
N GLU A 78 -12.47 -11.06 0.67
CA GLU A 78 -12.17 -9.79 0.00
C GLU A 78 -11.52 -8.80 0.96
N GLU A 79 -11.96 -8.72 2.22
CA GLU A 79 -11.29 -7.87 3.22
C GLU A 79 -9.82 -8.23 3.39
N ALA A 80 -9.51 -9.53 3.56
CA ALA A 80 -8.14 -10.00 3.72
C ALA A 80 -7.30 -9.84 2.43
N TYR A 81 -7.90 -10.15 1.28
CA TYR A 81 -7.27 -10.01 -0.03
C TYR A 81 -6.92 -8.54 -0.33
N PHE A 82 -7.88 -7.64 -0.13
CA PHE A 82 -7.70 -6.22 -0.40
C PHE A 82 -6.77 -5.56 0.62
N LEU A 83 -6.86 -5.92 1.91
CA LEU A 83 -5.93 -5.47 2.94
C LEU A 83 -4.48 -5.83 2.60
N ARG A 84 -4.25 -7.05 2.11
CA ARG A 84 -2.92 -7.49 1.65
C ARG A 84 -2.42 -6.66 0.47
N ARG A 85 -3.31 -6.30 -0.46
CA ARG A 85 -2.98 -5.46 -1.63
C ARG A 85 -2.65 -4.02 -1.22
N LEU A 86 -3.39 -3.44 -0.28
CA LEU A 86 -3.15 -2.08 0.23
C LEU A 86 -1.88 -2.00 1.08
N ARG A 87 -1.55 -3.05 1.84
CA ARG A 87 -0.33 -3.14 2.66
C ARG A 87 0.97 -3.27 1.86
N GLY A 88 0.98 -3.02 0.56
CA GLY A 88 2.14 -3.21 -0.32
C GLY A 88 3.46 -2.83 0.36
N SER A 89 4.33 -3.83 0.59
CA SER A 89 5.66 -3.71 1.19
C SER A 89 5.73 -2.96 2.54
N ASP A 90 5.49 -3.67 3.65
CA ASP A 90 6.03 -3.42 5.00
C ASP A 90 6.23 -1.94 5.36
N SER A 91 5.16 -1.13 5.41
CA SER A 91 5.28 0.21 6.00
C SER A 91 5.71 0.07 7.47
N LYS A 92 6.91 0.57 7.79
CA LYS A 92 7.57 0.38 9.09
C LYS A 92 7.27 1.48 10.10
N SER A 93 6.44 2.46 9.74
CA SER A 93 6.12 3.57 10.62
C SER A 93 4.92 3.24 11.50
N ARG A 94 4.97 3.65 12.77
CA ARG A 94 3.83 3.61 13.69
C ARG A 94 2.67 4.51 13.28
N PHE A 95 2.93 5.47 12.38
CA PHE A 95 1.93 6.40 11.85
C PHE A 95 1.17 5.83 10.64
N TYR A 96 1.60 4.69 10.10
CA TYR A 96 0.90 4.04 9.00
C TYR A 96 -0.36 3.33 9.49
N SER A 97 -1.44 3.56 8.76
CA SER A 97 -2.77 3.07 9.10
C SER A 97 -3.47 2.61 7.83
N VAL A 98 -4.19 1.49 7.92
CA VAL A 98 -4.92 0.91 6.79
C VAL A 98 -6.22 0.31 7.32
N GLY A 99 -7.31 0.56 6.62
CA GLY A 99 -8.61 -0.03 6.90
C GLY A 99 -9.25 -0.54 5.63
N VAL A 100 -9.99 -1.63 5.76
CA VAL A 100 -10.76 -2.23 4.68
C VAL A 100 -12.11 -2.63 5.24
N SER A 101 -13.14 -2.48 4.42
CA SER A 101 -14.44 -3.08 4.64
C SER A 101 -14.94 -3.71 3.34
N ALA A 102 -15.69 -4.80 3.47
CA ALA A 102 -16.41 -5.37 2.34
C ALA A 102 -17.84 -5.72 2.75
N TYR A 103 -18.75 -5.71 1.79
CA TYR A 103 -20.11 -6.14 1.99
C TYR A 103 -20.74 -6.64 0.70
N ILE A 104 -21.76 -7.48 0.85
CA ILE A 104 -22.55 -8.01 -0.25
C ILE A 104 -23.93 -7.35 -0.19
N ASN A 105 -24.42 -6.88 -1.33
CA ASN A 105 -25.72 -6.21 -1.47
C ASN A 105 -26.81 -7.12 -2.07
N GLU A 106 -26.42 -8.27 -2.62
CA GLU A 106 -27.30 -9.25 -3.27
C GLU A 106 -26.99 -10.66 -2.77
N GLU A 107 -28.02 -11.49 -2.56
CA GLU A 107 -27.83 -12.85 -2.07
C GLU A 107 -26.95 -13.67 -3.05
N PRO A 108 -25.95 -14.43 -2.55
CA PRO A 108 -25.16 -15.34 -3.38
C PRO A 108 -26.04 -16.25 -4.24
N THR A 109 -25.73 -16.31 -5.53
CA THR A 109 -26.51 -17.09 -6.49
C THR A 109 -25.82 -18.41 -6.77
N GLN A 110 -26.52 -19.53 -6.59
CA GLN A 110 -25.98 -20.84 -6.95
C GLN A 110 -25.88 -20.97 -8.48
N VAL A 111 -24.69 -21.31 -8.97
CA VAL A 111 -24.40 -21.55 -10.40
C VAL A 111 -23.59 -22.83 -10.50
N ASP A 112 -24.11 -23.81 -11.23
CA ASP A 112 -23.53 -25.15 -11.37
C ASP A 112 -23.18 -25.80 -10.02
N THR A 113 -21.89 -26.02 -9.75
CA THR A 113 -21.36 -26.66 -8.54
C THR A 113 -20.94 -25.66 -7.46
N GLY A 114 -21.13 -24.36 -7.68
CA GLY A 114 -20.67 -23.30 -6.80
C GLY A 114 -21.66 -22.15 -6.65
N TYR A 115 -21.14 -21.04 -6.17
CA TYR A 115 -21.87 -19.80 -5.91
C TYR A 115 -21.17 -18.63 -6.55
N GLU A 116 -21.94 -17.78 -7.21
CA GLU A 116 -21.53 -16.45 -7.63
C GLU A 116 -21.89 -15.42 -6.57
N VAL A 117 -20.94 -14.53 -6.29
CA VAL A 117 -21.11 -13.45 -5.31
C VAL A 117 -20.56 -12.16 -5.88
N THR A 118 -21.34 -11.09 -5.76
CA THR A 118 -20.87 -9.73 -6.00
C THR A 118 -20.56 -9.10 -4.65
N VAL A 119 -19.32 -8.65 -4.46
CA VAL A 119 -18.87 -7.97 -3.24
C VAL A 119 -18.46 -6.56 -3.58
N ILE A 120 -18.93 -5.60 -2.79
CA ILE A 120 -18.49 -4.21 -2.82
C ILE A 120 -17.46 -4.05 -1.70
N PHE A 121 -16.32 -3.46 -2.02
CA PHE A 121 -15.25 -3.23 -1.06
C PHE A 121 -14.75 -1.80 -1.13
N GLU A 122 -14.34 -1.31 0.02
CA GLU A 122 -13.68 -0.02 0.19
C GLU A 122 -12.53 -0.19 1.16
N GLY A 123 -11.55 0.68 1.06
CA GLY A 123 -10.45 0.74 1.98
C GLY A 123 -9.72 2.05 1.84
N TYR A 124 -8.91 2.31 2.84
CA TYR A 124 -8.08 3.49 2.89
C TYR A 124 -6.68 3.09 3.34
N ALA A 125 -5.70 3.84 2.86
CA ALA A 125 -4.36 3.86 3.42
C ALA A 125 -3.99 5.28 3.83
N GLU A 126 -3.53 5.41 5.07
CA GLU A 126 -2.97 6.60 5.66
C GLU A 126 -1.45 6.45 5.70
N GLU A 127 -0.78 7.11 4.76
CA GLU A 127 0.67 7.07 4.64
C GLU A 127 1.28 8.31 5.30
N PRO A 128 2.25 8.13 6.20
CA PRO A 128 2.89 9.27 6.82
C PRO A 128 3.83 9.96 5.84
N SER A 129 3.91 11.28 5.99
CA SER A 129 4.93 12.13 5.39
C SER A 129 5.54 12.98 6.48
N MET A 130 6.82 13.29 6.37
CA MET A 130 7.51 14.14 7.32
C MET A 130 8.27 15.23 6.58
N PHE A 131 8.31 16.43 7.13
CA PHE A 131 9.27 17.44 6.70
C PHE A 131 9.76 18.26 7.89
N PHE A 132 10.95 18.82 7.71
CA PHE A 132 11.59 19.66 8.71
C PHE A 132 11.58 21.10 8.25
N MET A 133 11.29 22.01 9.19
CA MET A 133 11.59 23.43 9.07
C MET A 133 12.46 23.84 10.24
N ALA A 134 13.49 24.62 9.99
CA ALA A 134 14.36 25.14 11.03
C ALA A 134 14.42 26.66 10.93
N TYR A 135 14.45 27.30 12.09
CA TYR A 135 14.42 28.76 12.22
C TYR A 135 15.48 29.21 13.21
N GLU A 136 16.25 30.24 12.86
CA GLU A 136 17.05 30.96 13.84
C GLU A 136 16.10 31.64 14.86
N VAL A 137 16.41 31.51 16.14
CA VAL A 137 15.62 32.13 17.22
C VAL A 137 16.36 33.28 17.89
N ASP A 138 15.59 34.18 18.50
CA ASP A 138 16.13 35.23 19.36
C ASP A 138 16.47 34.74 20.77
N SER A 139 16.86 35.65 21.66
CA SER A 139 17.22 35.34 23.04
C SER A 139 16.05 34.84 23.90
N GLU A 140 14.82 35.02 23.44
CA GLU A 140 13.61 34.52 24.10
C GLU A 140 13.16 33.18 23.49
N GLY A 141 13.92 32.63 22.53
CA GLY A 141 13.59 31.38 21.86
C GLY A 141 12.51 31.51 20.79
N ILE A 142 12.20 32.74 20.35
CA ILE A 142 11.17 33.03 19.35
C ILE A 142 11.82 33.05 17.96
N PRO A 143 11.25 32.35 16.95
CA PRO A 143 11.78 32.39 15.59
C PRO A 143 11.84 33.82 15.03
N LYS A 144 12.97 34.18 14.41
CA LYS A 144 13.18 35.51 13.82
C LYS A 144 12.47 35.70 12.47
N ALA A 145 12.13 34.60 11.80
CA ALA A 145 11.50 34.62 10.48
C ALA A 145 10.03 35.09 10.57
N GLU A 146 9.64 36.14 9.85
CA GLU A 146 8.29 36.71 9.98
C GLU A 146 7.15 35.78 9.49
N ASP A 147 7.46 34.74 8.72
CA ASP A 147 6.50 33.82 8.09
C ASP A 147 6.33 32.47 8.83
N HIS A 148 6.78 32.37 10.09
CA HIS A 148 6.53 31.18 10.90
C HIS A 148 5.06 31.09 11.37
N ASN A 149 4.51 29.87 11.45
CA ASN A 149 3.16 29.62 11.97
C ASN A 149 3.12 29.26 13.47
N ILE A 150 4.27 29.30 14.13
CA ILE A 150 4.44 28.94 15.54
C ILE A 150 3.84 30.02 16.44
N LYS A 151 2.97 29.64 17.38
CA LYS A 151 2.38 30.56 18.36
C LYS A 151 3.34 30.76 19.54
N GLU A 152 3.89 31.97 19.71
CA GLU A 152 4.81 32.32 20.81
C GLU A 152 4.31 31.90 22.20
N SER A 153 3.00 32.00 22.46
CA SER A 153 2.40 31.61 23.74
C SER A 153 2.55 30.12 24.09
N ARG A 154 2.93 29.29 23.11
CA ARG A 154 3.16 27.84 23.26
C ARG A 154 4.63 27.49 23.42
N LEU A 155 5.54 28.45 23.22
CA LEU A 155 6.96 28.22 23.42
C LEU A 155 7.29 28.24 24.92
N PRO A 156 8.14 27.31 25.40
CA PRO A 156 8.58 27.27 26.78
C PRO A 156 9.46 28.48 27.06
N LYS A 157 9.39 28.98 28.28
CA LYS A 157 10.16 30.16 28.71
C LYS A 157 11.64 29.84 28.99
N ASP A 158 11.92 28.57 29.29
CA ASP A 158 13.24 28.07 29.68
C ASP A 158 13.59 26.82 28.84
N SER A 159 13.79 27.00 27.53
CA SER A 159 14.17 25.90 26.63
C SER A 159 15.58 25.38 26.93
N GLU A 160 15.74 24.06 26.94
CA GLU A 160 17.05 23.44 26.85
C GLU A 160 17.44 23.30 25.38
N TYR A 161 18.68 23.65 25.05
CA TYR A 161 19.21 23.55 23.69
C TYR A 161 20.10 22.32 23.57
N VAL A 162 19.79 21.44 22.62
CA VAL A 162 20.61 20.28 22.27
C VAL A 162 21.81 20.73 21.45
N SER A 163 23.02 20.30 21.79
CA SER A 163 24.19 20.68 21.00
C SER A 163 24.15 20.03 19.61
N ILE A 164 24.52 20.77 18.57
CA ILE A 164 24.64 20.24 17.20
C ILE A 164 25.59 19.03 17.09
N GLU A 165 26.55 18.91 18.02
CA GLU A 165 27.48 17.77 18.10
C GLU A 165 26.81 16.47 18.54
N GLU A 166 25.65 16.54 19.19
CA GLU A 166 24.84 15.38 19.58
C GLU A 166 23.97 14.86 18.42
N VAL A 167 23.79 15.67 17.37
CA VAL A 167 23.02 15.29 16.18
C VAL A 167 23.91 14.47 15.27
N GLU A 168 23.78 13.14 15.29
CA GLU A 168 24.57 12.25 14.42
C GLU A 168 24.08 12.25 12.96
N ASP A 169 22.80 12.55 12.72
CA ASP A 169 22.21 12.55 11.38
C ASP A 169 22.71 13.75 10.55
N GLN A 170 23.36 13.44 9.43
CA GLN A 170 24.00 14.45 8.60
C GLN A 170 22.98 15.37 7.91
N ARG A 171 21.82 14.84 7.49
CA ARG A 171 20.77 15.63 6.84
C ARG A 171 20.18 16.64 7.81
N LEU A 172 19.88 16.22 9.04
CA LEU A 172 19.39 17.10 10.08
C LEU A 172 20.43 18.15 10.47
N ARG A 173 21.71 17.76 10.60
CA ARG A 173 22.81 18.70 10.86
C ARG A 173 22.88 19.80 9.80
N GLU A 174 22.82 19.43 8.52
CA GLU A 174 22.85 20.39 7.40
C GLU A 174 21.66 21.37 7.44
N ILE A 175 20.47 20.91 7.81
CA ILE A 175 19.28 21.76 7.96
C ILE A 175 19.48 22.76 9.09
N LEU A 176 19.95 22.30 10.26
CA LEU A 176 20.18 23.14 11.44
C LEU A 176 21.28 24.19 11.18
N GLU A 177 22.40 23.78 10.58
CA GLU A 177 23.48 24.68 10.19
C GLU A 177 23.02 25.71 9.16
N SER A 178 22.26 25.29 8.14
CA SER A 178 21.71 26.20 7.14
C SER A 178 20.78 27.24 7.76
N ALA A 179 19.94 26.84 8.73
CA ALA A 179 19.06 27.77 9.43
C ALA A 179 19.86 28.74 10.32
N ALA A 180 20.90 28.28 10.99
CA ALA A 180 21.79 29.15 11.78
C ALA A 180 22.53 30.19 10.94
N GLU A 181 22.88 29.87 9.69
CA GLU A 181 23.58 30.78 8.78
C GLU A 181 22.65 31.74 8.03
N SER A 182 21.47 31.28 7.65
CA SER A 182 20.58 32.01 6.73
C SER A 182 19.26 32.47 7.35
N GLY A 183 19.00 32.11 8.61
CA GLY A 183 17.79 32.44 9.36
C GLY A 183 16.69 31.39 9.23
N THR A 184 16.64 30.61 8.15
CA THR A 184 15.66 29.53 7.96
C THR A 184 16.18 28.45 7.02
N ALA A 185 15.78 27.20 7.24
CA ALA A 185 16.01 26.09 6.32
C ALA A 185 14.82 25.14 6.33
N LYS A 186 14.67 24.36 5.26
CA LYS A 186 13.63 23.34 5.15
C LYS A 186 14.13 22.12 4.39
N SER A 187 13.58 20.96 4.71
CA SER A 187 13.81 19.73 3.96
C SER A 187 12.79 19.55 2.83
N ASP A 188 13.10 18.65 1.89
CA ASP A 188 12.07 17.99 1.09
C ASP A 188 11.23 17.05 1.95
N PHE A 189 10.04 16.70 1.46
CA PHE A 189 9.18 15.69 2.09
C PHE A 189 9.83 14.31 2.10
N ILE A 190 9.69 13.63 3.23
CA ILE A 190 10.09 12.26 3.48
C ILE A 190 8.84 11.40 3.46
N TYR A 191 8.83 10.34 2.67
CA TYR A 191 7.71 9.39 2.57
C TYR A 191 8.12 7.97 2.96
N ASP A 192 9.42 7.72 3.18
CA ASP A 192 9.87 6.41 3.61
C ASP A 192 9.52 6.19 5.08
N GLY A 193 8.62 5.23 5.35
CA GLY A 193 8.13 4.98 6.71
C GLY A 193 9.22 4.55 7.69
N ALA A 194 10.31 3.93 7.24
CA ALA A 194 11.41 3.54 8.12
C ALA A 194 12.27 4.75 8.51
N GLU A 195 12.53 5.65 7.57
CA GLU A 195 13.20 6.93 7.81
C GLU A 195 12.35 7.83 8.74
N ILE A 196 11.03 7.90 8.51
CA ILE A 196 10.10 8.62 9.38
C ILE A 196 10.15 8.07 10.82
N GLU A 197 10.12 6.74 10.99
CA GLU A 197 10.21 6.14 12.32
C GLU A 197 11.55 6.44 13.00
N GLN A 198 12.67 6.37 12.26
CA GLN A 198 13.99 6.70 12.79
C GLN A 198 14.07 8.14 13.30
N TYR A 199 13.55 9.10 12.54
CA TYR A 199 13.49 10.49 12.99
C TYR A 199 12.57 10.68 14.18
N ALA A 200 11.40 10.04 14.16
CA ALA A 200 10.45 10.12 15.27
C ALA A 200 11.00 9.48 16.57
N GLU A 201 11.85 8.45 16.48
CA GLU A 201 12.59 7.90 17.63
C GLU A 201 13.73 8.83 18.08
N LEU A 202 14.48 9.42 17.14
CA LEU A 202 15.54 10.37 17.44
C LEU A 202 14.98 11.57 18.24
N ILE A 203 13.85 12.12 17.80
CA ILE A 203 13.21 13.28 18.44
C ILE A 203 12.62 12.90 19.79
N ALA A 204 11.94 11.75 19.89
CA ALA A 204 11.38 11.27 21.16
C ALA A 204 12.45 10.99 22.23
N ASN A 205 13.69 10.71 21.81
CA ASN A 205 14.83 10.52 22.70
C ASN A 205 15.52 11.83 23.12
N LEU A 206 15.15 12.98 22.53
CA LEU A 206 15.61 14.27 23.01
C LEU A 206 15.04 14.55 24.40
N SER A 207 15.74 15.34 25.20
CA SER A 207 15.26 15.80 26.52
C SER A 207 13.84 16.35 26.37
N SER A 208 12.92 15.95 27.27
CA SER A 208 11.56 16.48 27.28
C SER A 208 11.50 17.99 27.56
N ALA A 209 12.62 18.59 28.00
CA ALA A 209 12.76 20.04 28.14
C ALA A 209 13.21 20.72 26.84
N ALA A 210 13.75 19.97 25.89
CA ALA A 210 14.14 20.43 24.56
C ALA A 210 13.01 20.22 23.54
N SER A 211 12.09 19.29 23.77
CA SER A 211 10.99 18.93 22.85
C SER A 211 9.60 19.40 23.33
N LEU A 212 8.78 19.91 22.42
CA LEU A 212 7.35 20.20 22.64
C LEU A 212 6.51 19.38 21.67
N ILE A 213 5.42 18.81 22.18
CA ILE A 213 4.39 18.18 21.37
C ILE A 213 3.21 19.17 21.33
N ASP A 214 2.80 19.65 20.15
CA ASP A 214 1.55 20.42 20.05
C ASP A 214 0.38 19.52 20.46
N ASP A 215 -0.45 19.97 21.41
CA ASP A 215 -1.66 19.28 21.90
C ASP A 215 -2.67 18.97 20.76
N ASN A 216 -2.49 19.57 19.58
CA ASN A 216 -3.28 19.31 18.38
C ASN A 216 -2.68 18.24 17.44
N GLY A 217 -1.58 17.59 17.82
CA GLY A 217 -1.13 16.30 17.26
C GLY A 217 -0.46 16.31 15.89
N GLY A 218 0.07 17.45 15.43
CA GLY A 218 0.75 17.52 14.11
C GLY A 218 2.24 17.82 14.14
N ASN A 219 2.67 18.71 15.05
CA ASN A 219 4.03 19.27 15.01
C ASN A 219 4.78 19.01 16.31
N GLU A 220 6.02 18.54 16.19
CA GLU A 220 6.98 18.45 17.27
C GLU A 220 8.02 19.57 17.10
N LEU A 221 8.39 20.23 18.20
CA LEU A 221 9.36 21.32 18.19
C LEU A 221 10.57 20.96 19.03
N ALA A 222 11.79 21.23 18.54
CA ALA A 222 13.03 20.97 19.27
C ALA A 222 14.05 22.12 19.15
N TYR A 223 14.69 22.49 20.26
CA TYR A 223 15.70 23.55 20.28
C TYR A 223 17.13 23.01 20.18
N PHE A 224 17.94 23.63 19.33
CA PHE A 224 19.34 23.27 19.06
C PHE A 224 20.28 24.45 19.17
N ASP A 225 21.43 24.24 19.81
CA ASP A 225 22.55 25.19 19.80
C ASP A 225 23.51 24.82 18.67
N VAL A 226 23.58 25.68 17.66
CA VAL A 226 24.47 25.54 16.51
C VAL A 226 25.58 26.57 16.64
N ASN A 227 26.67 26.16 17.29
CA ASN A 227 27.86 27.00 17.49
C ASN A 227 27.59 28.35 18.16
N GLY A 228 26.65 28.40 19.11
CA GLY A 228 26.22 29.62 19.82
C GLY A 228 25.02 30.33 19.18
N THR A 229 24.49 29.82 18.07
CA THR A 229 23.25 30.29 17.45
C THR A 229 22.12 29.35 17.82
N GLY A 230 21.09 29.89 18.48
CA GLY A 230 19.87 29.13 18.79
C GLY A 230 19.05 28.88 17.52
N VAL A 231 18.65 27.63 17.32
CA VAL A 231 17.79 27.19 16.22
C VAL A 231 16.60 26.40 16.79
N LEU A 232 15.40 26.69 16.31
CA LEU A 232 14.20 25.90 16.55
C LEU A 232 13.92 25.03 15.33
N LEU A 233 13.90 23.73 15.52
CA LEU A 233 13.43 22.74 14.56
C LEU A 233 11.94 22.50 14.79
N GLU A 234 11.15 22.64 13.74
CA GLU A 234 9.77 22.19 13.62
C GLU A 234 9.74 20.94 12.75
N ILE A 235 9.18 19.87 13.30
CA ILE A 235 8.93 18.61 12.61
C ILE A 235 7.43 18.51 12.41
N ASP A 236 7.00 18.48 11.15
CA ASP A 236 5.60 18.30 10.78
C ASP A 236 5.44 16.88 10.24
N ILE A 237 4.55 16.12 10.88
CA ILE A 237 4.17 14.78 10.45
C ILE A 237 2.77 14.86 9.85
N GLY A 238 2.73 14.92 8.52
CA GLY A 238 1.50 14.90 7.75
C GLY A 238 1.03 13.48 7.46
N ILE A 239 -0.29 13.28 7.36
CA ILE A 239 -0.89 12.03 6.89
C ILE A 239 -1.47 12.25 5.50
N VAL A 240 -1.04 11.44 4.54
CA VAL A 240 -1.63 11.37 3.20
C VAL A 240 -2.69 10.28 3.22
N HIS A 241 -3.95 10.70 3.08
CA HIS A 241 -5.09 9.79 2.99
C HIS A 241 -5.33 9.39 1.53
N SER A 242 -5.42 8.09 1.27
CA SER A 242 -5.77 7.54 -0.03
C SER A 242 -6.93 6.56 0.11
N ASP A 243 -7.97 6.77 -0.69
CA ASP A 243 -9.13 5.90 -0.78
C ASP A 243 -9.00 4.97 -1.99
N ALA A 244 -9.40 3.72 -1.81
CA ALA A 244 -9.52 2.76 -2.89
C ALA A 244 -10.73 1.86 -2.66
N GLY A 245 -11.41 1.47 -3.73
CA GLY A 245 -12.59 0.62 -3.62
C GLY A 245 -13.10 0.22 -4.98
N GLY A 246 -14.08 -0.67 -4.97
CA GLY A 246 -14.65 -1.21 -6.19
C GLY A 246 -15.66 -2.30 -5.92
N GLU A 247 -15.95 -3.03 -6.98
CA GLU A 247 -16.81 -4.20 -6.96
C GLU A 247 -16.00 -5.38 -7.51
N ALA A 248 -16.12 -6.54 -6.88
CA ALA A 248 -15.52 -7.77 -7.34
C ALA A 248 -16.58 -8.87 -7.47
N ARG A 249 -16.41 -9.72 -8.49
CA ARG A 249 -17.24 -10.89 -8.72
C ARG A 249 -16.48 -12.15 -8.39
N TYR A 250 -17.02 -12.93 -7.48
CA TYR A 250 -16.48 -14.19 -7.02
C TYR A 250 -17.24 -15.36 -7.60
N TYR A 251 -16.51 -16.45 -7.87
CA TYR A 251 -17.08 -17.78 -8.04
C TYR A 251 -16.39 -18.72 -7.05
N VAL A 252 -17.17 -19.29 -6.14
CA VAL A 252 -16.69 -20.12 -5.03
C VAL A 252 -17.29 -21.52 -5.14
N THR A 253 -16.42 -22.53 -5.13
CA THR A 253 -16.79 -23.93 -5.00
C THR A 253 -16.16 -24.52 -3.73
N GLU A 254 -16.32 -25.82 -3.53
CA GLU A 254 -15.69 -26.53 -2.40
C GLU A 254 -14.16 -26.43 -2.48
N TYR A 255 -13.63 -26.35 -3.69
CA TYR A 255 -12.21 -26.49 -3.96
C TYR A 255 -11.56 -25.26 -4.56
N VAL A 256 -12.32 -24.27 -5.03
CA VAL A 256 -11.78 -23.18 -5.86
C VAL A 256 -12.41 -21.84 -5.48
N VAL A 257 -11.59 -20.79 -5.44
CA VAL A 257 -12.01 -19.39 -5.42
C VAL A 257 -11.46 -18.68 -6.65
N ARG A 258 -12.37 -18.05 -7.41
CA ARG A 258 -12.02 -17.20 -8.53
C ARG A 258 -12.58 -15.80 -8.36
N ARG A 259 -11.84 -14.80 -8.85
CA ARG A 259 -12.19 -13.37 -8.73
C ARG A 259 -12.03 -12.66 -10.08
N ALA A 260 -12.93 -11.73 -10.37
CA ALA A 260 -12.73 -10.72 -11.39
C ALA A 260 -13.09 -9.35 -10.82
N GLU A 261 -12.29 -8.33 -11.15
CA GLU A 261 -12.70 -6.93 -10.93
C GLU A 261 -13.95 -6.68 -11.78
N SER A 262 -15.00 -6.11 -11.18
CA SER A 262 -16.17 -5.67 -11.91
C SER A 262 -16.05 -4.18 -12.19
N THR A 263 -15.87 -3.82 -13.47
CA THR A 263 -15.96 -2.43 -13.93
C THR A 263 -17.38 -2.04 -14.35
N SER A 264 -18.26 -3.03 -14.56
CA SER A 264 -19.69 -2.84 -14.81
C SER A 264 -20.44 -4.17 -14.67
N ALA A 265 -21.75 -4.08 -14.44
CA ALA A 265 -22.62 -5.26 -14.39
C ALA A 265 -22.64 -6.06 -15.71
N GLU A 266 -22.27 -5.42 -16.84
CA GLU A 266 -22.28 -5.97 -18.19
C GLU A 266 -20.96 -6.66 -18.57
N ASP A 267 -19.91 -6.53 -17.75
CA ASP A 267 -18.66 -7.28 -17.89
C ASP A 267 -18.87 -8.70 -17.33
N ALA A 268 -19.64 -9.50 -18.07
CA ALA A 268 -19.91 -10.90 -17.75
C ALA A 268 -18.72 -11.77 -18.16
N THR A 269 -17.62 -11.68 -17.42
CA THR A 269 -16.55 -12.68 -17.48
C THR A 269 -17.10 -13.99 -16.90
N SER A 270 -17.08 -15.04 -17.73
CA SER A 270 -17.50 -16.38 -17.33
C SER A 270 -16.72 -16.82 -16.09
N PRO A 271 -17.32 -17.56 -15.13
CA PRO A 271 -16.64 -17.99 -13.92
C PRO A 271 -15.27 -18.63 -14.15
N GLU A 272 -15.14 -19.47 -15.18
CA GLU A 272 -13.89 -20.16 -15.55
C GLU A 272 -12.78 -19.23 -16.05
N ASP A 273 -13.13 -18.08 -16.62
CA ASP A 273 -12.20 -17.09 -17.18
C ASP A 273 -11.71 -16.09 -16.12
N ARG A 274 -12.27 -16.12 -14.91
CA ARG A 274 -11.86 -15.28 -13.77
C ARG A 274 -10.52 -15.74 -13.21
N GLU A 275 -9.78 -14.82 -12.60
CA GLU A 275 -8.50 -15.10 -11.96
C GLU A 275 -8.66 -16.18 -10.89
N LEU A 276 -7.90 -17.26 -11.01
CA LEU A 276 -7.85 -18.32 -10.01
C LEU A 276 -6.98 -17.86 -8.84
N LEU A 277 -7.61 -17.54 -7.70
CA LEU A 277 -6.91 -17.03 -6.53
C LEU A 277 -6.37 -18.15 -5.64
N GLU A 278 -7.21 -19.16 -5.38
CA GLU A 278 -6.86 -20.21 -4.44
C GLU A 278 -7.62 -21.50 -4.77
N CYS A 279 -6.96 -22.64 -4.54
CA CYS A 279 -7.64 -23.91 -4.52
C CYS A 279 -7.20 -24.82 -3.37
N ARG A 280 -8.07 -25.74 -3.01
CA ARG A 280 -7.89 -26.74 -1.95
C ARG A 280 -8.00 -28.13 -2.55
N LEU A 281 -7.11 -29.01 -2.10
CA LEU A 281 -7.23 -30.44 -2.39
C LEU A 281 -8.39 -31.01 -1.57
N PRO A 282 -9.14 -31.98 -2.11
CA PRO A 282 -10.08 -32.77 -1.33
C PRO A 282 -9.35 -33.44 -0.15
N GLU A 283 -9.95 -33.42 1.04
CA GLU A 283 -9.43 -34.12 2.24
C GLU A 283 -9.62 -35.65 2.16
#